data_AF-A0A6J0DLB5-F1
#
_entry.id   AF-A0A6J0DLB5-F1
#
_cell.length_a   1.000
_cell.length_b   1.000
_cell.length_c   1.000
_cell.angle_alpha   90.00
_cell.angle_beta   90.00
_cell.angle_gamma   90.00
#
_symmetry.space_group_name_H-M   'P 1'
#
loop_
_entity.id
_entity.type
_entity.pdbx_description
1 polymer ?
#
loop_
_entity_poly.entity_id
_entity_poly.type
_entity_poly.pdbx_seq_one_letter_code
_entity_poly.pdbx_strand_id
1 'polypeptide(L)'
;MEESSLNRAPSRGGVNFLNVARTYIPNTKVECHYTLPPGTMPSASDWIGIFKVEAACVRDYHTFVWSSVPQESTTDGSPTHASVQFQASYLPKPGAQLYQFRYVNRQGRVCGQSPPFQFREPRPMDELVTLEEADGGSDILLVVPKATVLQNQLDESQQERNDLMQLKLQLEDQVTELRSRVQELETALSTARREHSELTEQYKGLSRSHGELTEERDILSQQQGEHVARILELEDDIQTISDKVLRKEVELDRVRDTVKALTREQEKLLGQLKEVQADKEQSEVKFQMVQEENCRLTVELQKAKGRQEEQGAQVQRLKDKVAHMRDTLAQAQQKVAELEPLKEQLRGVQELAASSQQKATLLGEELASAAGARDRTIAELHRSRLEVAEVSGRLAELSLHMKEEKSQWSKERAGLLQNVEAEKDKILKLSAEILRLEKTVQEERSQSHVFKTELAREKDSSLVQLSESKRELTELRSGLRVLQKEKEQLQAEKQELLEYMRRLEARLEKVADEKWTEDAATEDEEATAGLSCPAALTDSEDESPEDMRLPSYSLCEGGDTGSSPPGLREASPLVVINQPAPIAPHLSGPGEDSSSDSEAEDEKSVLMAAVQSAGEEANLLLPELGSAFYDMAR
;
A
#
# COMPACT_ATOMS: atom_id res chain seq x y z
N MET A 1 -24.59 -59.67 -63.95
CA MET A 1 -23.14 -59.36 -63.90
C MET A 1 -22.75 -59.16 -62.44
N GLU A 2 -22.50 -60.20 -61.63
CA GLU A 2 -21.96 -61.54 -61.96
C GLU A 2 -20.60 -61.38 -62.67
N GLU A 3 -19.53 -62.05 -62.25
CA GLU A 3 -19.47 -63.51 -62.11
C GLU A 3 -19.13 -64.05 -60.71
N SER A 4 -19.68 -65.22 -60.40
CA SER A 4 -19.31 -66.02 -59.23
C SER A 4 -18.26 -67.07 -59.58
N SER A 5 -16.98 -66.72 -59.48
CA SER A 5 -15.88 -67.69 -59.63
C SER A 5 -15.60 -68.44 -58.32
N LEU A 6 -15.87 -69.76 -58.33
CA LEU A 6 -15.77 -70.68 -57.19
C LEU A 6 -14.31 -71.00 -56.76
N ASN A 7 -13.57 -70.01 -56.29
CA ASN A 7 -12.29 -70.25 -55.63
C ASN A 7 -12.51 -70.79 -54.20
N ARG A 8 -12.44 -72.12 -54.08
CA ARG A 8 -12.43 -72.88 -52.82
C ARG A 8 -11.51 -72.20 -51.80
N ALA A 9 -12.09 -71.64 -50.74
CA ALA A 9 -11.36 -70.82 -49.77
C ALA A 9 -10.12 -71.56 -49.21
N PRO A 10 -8.94 -70.92 -49.13
CA PRO A 10 -7.78 -71.52 -48.50
C PRO A 10 -8.09 -71.80 -47.02
N SER A 11 -7.65 -72.95 -46.53
CA SER A 11 -7.84 -73.35 -45.14
C SER A 11 -7.21 -72.32 -44.20
N ARG A 12 -8.04 -71.59 -43.44
CA ARG A 12 -7.69 -70.43 -42.58
C ARG A 12 -6.86 -70.78 -41.32
N GLY A 13 -5.92 -71.71 -41.45
CA GLY A 13 -5.00 -72.16 -40.39
C GLY A 13 -3.84 -72.98 -40.95
N GLY A 14 -3.42 -72.68 -42.19
CA GLY A 14 -2.36 -73.39 -42.89
C GLY A 14 -1.19 -72.48 -43.28
N VAL A 15 -0.03 -73.10 -43.52
CA VAL A 15 1.20 -72.42 -43.94
C VAL A 15 1.01 -71.77 -45.31
N ASN A 16 1.31 -70.48 -45.40
CA ASN A 16 1.20 -69.70 -46.63
C ASN A 16 2.56 -69.62 -47.33
N PHE A 17 2.59 -69.64 -48.67
CA PHE A 17 3.81 -69.46 -49.46
C PHE A 17 3.85 -68.07 -50.09
N LEU A 18 5.00 -67.41 -50.03
CA LEU A 18 5.21 -66.04 -50.49
C LEU A 18 6.07 -66.01 -51.75
N ASN A 19 5.85 -64.98 -52.59
CA ASN A 19 6.65 -64.68 -53.78
C ASN A 19 6.87 -65.88 -54.73
N VAL A 20 5.89 -66.78 -54.81
CA VAL A 20 5.94 -67.98 -55.66
C VAL A 20 5.86 -67.58 -57.13
N ALA A 21 6.99 -67.68 -57.83
CA ALA A 21 7.08 -67.31 -59.24
C ALA A 21 6.27 -68.28 -60.12
N ARG A 22 5.62 -67.78 -61.17
CA ARG A 22 4.89 -68.61 -62.15
C ARG A 22 5.83 -69.57 -62.91
N THR A 23 7.08 -69.15 -63.07
CA THR A 23 8.17 -69.91 -63.71
C THR A 23 9.43 -69.75 -62.87
N TYR A 24 10.14 -70.84 -62.61
CA TYR A 24 11.51 -70.83 -62.09
C TYR A 24 12.50 -71.26 -63.18
N ILE A 25 13.70 -70.68 -63.17
CA ILE A 25 14.73 -70.94 -64.18
C ILE A 25 15.37 -72.32 -63.92
N PRO A 26 15.42 -73.24 -64.90
CA PRO A 26 16.09 -74.53 -64.77
C PRO A 26 17.55 -74.40 -64.34
N ASN A 27 18.06 -75.40 -63.63
CA ASN A 27 19.44 -75.46 -63.13
C ASN A 27 19.85 -74.34 -62.14
N THR A 28 18.94 -73.44 -61.75
CA THR A 28 19.16 -72.46 -60.66
C THR A 28 18.67 -73.00 -59.32
N LYS A 29 19.25 -72.54 -58.21
CA LYS A 29 18.73 -72.83 -56.85
C LYS A 29 17.38 -72.13 -56.67
N VAL A 30 16.39 -72.81 -56.10
CA VAL A 30 15.07 -72.22 -55.81
C VAL A 30 14.91 -72.00 -54.32
N GLU A 31 14.74 -70.74 -53.94
CA GLU A 31 14.33 -70.37 -52.59
C GLU A 31 12.80 -70.36 -52.48
N CYS A 32 12.29 -70.99 -51.43
CA CYS A 32 10.88 -71.12 -51.14
C CYS A 32 10.58 -70.37 -49.84
N HIS A 33 10.02 -69.16 -49.96
CA HIS A 33 9.59 -68.35 -48.83
C HIS A 33 8.19 -68.75 -48.37
N TYR A 34 7.99 -68.82 -47.05
CA TYR A 34 6.73 -69.20 -46.45
C TYR A 34 6.50 -68.49 -45.10
N THR A 35 5.30 -68.65 -44.57
CA THR A 35 4.86 -68.02 -43.34
C THR A 35 4.00 -68.97 -42.53
N LEU A 36 4.43 -69.22 -41.30
CA LEU A 36 3.74 -70.06 -40.32
C LEU A 36 2.64 -69.23 -39.63
N PRO A 37 1.39 -69.74 -39.52
CA PRO A 37 0.35 -69.08 -38.77
C PRO A 37 0.71 -68.92 -37.28
N PRO A 38 0.26 -67.84 -36.59
CA PRO A 38 0.49 -67.66 -35.16
C PRO A 38 0.05 -68.89 -34.34
N GLY A 39 0.87 -69.29 -33.37
CA GLY A 39 0.63 -70.47 -32.55
C GLY A 39 1.01 -71.81 -33.20
N THR A 40 1.52 -71.82 -34.44
CA THR A 40 2.13 -73.02 -35.03
C THR A 40 3.45 -73.32 -34.33
N MET A 41 3.64 -74.55 -33.85
CA MET A 41 4.91 -75.03 -33.28
C MET A 41 5.66 -75.87 -34.34
N PRO A 42 6.60 -75.29 -35.12
CA PRO A 42 7.35 -76.04 -36.12
C PRO A 42 8.27 -77.08 -35.47
N SER A 43 8.34 -78.25 -36.09
CA SER A 43 9.19 -79.36 -35.65
C SER A 43 10.36 -79.57 -36.61
N ALA A 44 11.51 -80.02 -36.09
CA ALA A 44 12.65 -80.47 -36.90
C ALA A 44 12.37 -81.75 -37.73
N SER A 45 11.11 -82.20 -37.77
CA SER A 45 10.59 -83.29 -38.59
C SER A 45 9.43 -82.85 -39.50
N ASP A 46 9.16 -81.54 -39.56
CA ASP A 46 8.32 -80.92 -40.57
C ASP A 46 9.18 -80.63 -41.81
N TRP A 47 8.59 -80.63 -43.01
CA TRP A 47 9.33 -80.47 -44.27
C TRP A 47 8.47 -79.87 -45.38
N ILE A 48 9.14 -79.29 -46.37
CA ILE A 48 8.50 -78.76 -47.58
C ILE A 48 8.94 -79.63 -48.75
N GLY A 49 7.97 -80.20 -49.46
CA GLY A 49 8.21 -80.96 -50.69
C GLY A 49 7.83 -80.17 -51.93
N ILE A 50 8.56 -80.36 -53.02
CA ILE A 50 8.07 -80.06 -54.37
C ILE A 50 7.29 -81.29 -54.83
N PHE A 51 6.00 -81.09 -55.09
CA PHE A 51 5.09 -82.11 -55.61
C PHE A 51 4.66 -81.73 -57.02
N LYS A 52 4.40 -82.72 -57.88
CA LYS A 52 3.54 -82.48 -59.05
C LYS A 52 2.14 -82.08 -58.56
N VAL A 53 1.41 -81.27 -59.33
CA VAL A 53 0.01 -80.94 -58.99
C VAL A 53 -0.87 -82.21 -58.90
N GLU A 54 -0.63 -83.20 -59.77
CA GLU A 54 -1.32 -84.50 -59.80
C GLU A 54 -0.97 -85.47 -58.65
N ALA A 55 -0.01 -85.14 -57.78
CA ALA A 55 0.46 -86.03 -56.71
C ALA A 55 -0.63 -86.33 -55.67
N ALA A 56 -0.99 -87.60 -55.50
CA ALA A 56 -2.16 -88.04 -54.76
C ALA A 56 -1.90 -88.25 -53.25
N CYS A 57 -0.68 -88.63 -52.87
CA CYS A 57 -0.28 -88.83 -51.48
C CYS A 57 1.02 -88.11 -51.13
N VAL A 58 1.31 -88.01 -49.82
CA VAL A 58 2.49 -87.31 -49.29
C VAL A 58 3.81 -88.02 -49.65
N ARG A 59 3.77 -89.29 -50.08
CA ARG A 59 4.96 -90.03 -50.56
C ARG A 59 5.31 -89.71 -52.02
N ASP A 60 4.43 -89.04 -52.76
CA ASP A 60 4.60 -88.73 -54.19
C ASP A 60 5.38 -87.40 -54.40
N TYR A 61 6.33 -87.09 -53.51
CA TYR A 61 7.18 -85.91 -53.64
C TYR A 61 8.25 -86.12 -54.71
N HIS A 62 8.66 -85.05 -55.38
CA HIS A 62 9.79 -85.08 -56.32
C HIS A 62 11.12 -84.86 -55.58
N THR A 63 11.15 -83.85 -54.71
CA THR A 63 12.26 -83.53 -53.80
C THR A 63 11.69 -82.86 -52.55
N PHE A 64 12.44 -82.85 -51.46
CA PHE A 64 12.05 -82.24 -50.19
C PHE A 64 13.22 -81.60 -49.46
N VAL A 65 12.93 -80.62 -48.61
CA VAL A 65 13.87 -79.99 -47.68
C VAL A 65 13.18 -79.90 -46.31
N TRP A 66 13.91 -80.19 -45.23
CA TRP A 66 13.39 -80.06 -43.87
C TRP A 66 13.06 -78.59 -43.55
N SER A 67 11.98 -78.36 -42.80
CA SER A 67 11.61 -77.04 -42.32
C SER A 67 12.64 -76.56 -41.33
N SER A 68 13.28 -75.42 -41.61
CA SER A 68 14.07 -74.69 -40.62
C SER A 68 13.19 -74.42 -39.39
N VAL A 69 13.65 -74.83 -38.21
CA VAL A 69 13.00 -74.46 -36.94
C VAL A 69 13.58 -73.11 -36.51
N PRO A 70 12.77 -72.06 -36.31
CA PRO A 70 13.24 -70.79 -35.78
C PRO A 70 13.91 -71.02 -34.42
N GLN A 71 15.14 -70.54 -34.27
CA GLN A 71 15.97 -70.81 -33.09
C GLN A 71 15.62 -69.92 -31.89
N GLU A 72 14.74 -68.92 -32.10
CA GLU A 72 14.25 -67.98 -31.10
C GLU A 72 12.73 -68.14 -30.92
N SER A 73 12.29 -68.33 -29.67
CA SER A 73 10.87 -68.40 -29.33
C SER A 73 10.32 -67.00 -29.08
N THR A 74 10.06 -66.24 -30.15
CA THR A 74 9.46 -64.89 -30.04
C THR A 74 8.05 -65.01 -29.44
N THR A 75 7.86 -64.53 -28.21
CA THR A 75 6.63 -64.72 -27.41
C THR A 75 5.50 -63.75 -27.78
N ASP A 76 5.28 -63.54 -29.08
CA ASP A 76 4.26 -62.63 -29.58
C ASP A 76 3.38 -63.29 -30.65
N GLY A 77 2.15 -62.82 -30.79
CA GLY A 77 1.11 -63.43 -31.64
C GLY A 77 1.30 -63.23 -33.15
N SER A 78 2.52 -63.01 -33.61
CA SER A 78 2.86 -62.67 -35.00
C SER A 78 3.08 -63.91 -35.88
N PRO A 79 2.89 -63.81 -37.21
CA PRO A 79 3.12 -64.90 -38.13
C PRO A 79 4.62 -65.02 -38.50
N THR A 80 5.26 -66.15 -38.19
CA THR A 80 6.70 -66.32 -38.40
C THR A 80 7.04 -66.51 -39.88
N HIS A 81 7.92 -65.67 -40.43
CA HIS A 81 8.47 -65.83 -41.78
C HIS A 81 9.68 -66.79 -41.76
N ALA A 82 9.82 -67.63 -42.79
CA ALA A 82 10.97 -68.51 -42.98
C ALA A 82 11.17 -68.83 -44.47
N SER A 83 12.38 -69.27 -44.83
CA SER A 83 12.68 -69.81 -46.17
C SER A 83 13.38 -71.18 -46.09
N VAL A 84 13.31 -71.94 -47.19
CA VAL A 84 14.12 -73.13 -47.45
C VAL A 84 14.64 -73.10 -48.88
N GLN A 85 15.81 -73.67 -49.13
CA GLN A 85 16.46 -73.65 -50.44
C GLN A 85 16.54 -75.05 -51.06
N PHE A 86 15.92 -75.21 -52.23
CA PHE A 86 16.02 -76.41 -53.05
C PHE A 86 17.23 -76.30 -53.98
N GLN A 87 18.17 -77.24 -53.85
CA GLN A 87 19.37 -77.28 -54.68
C GLN A 87 19.06 -77.74 -56.11
N ALA A 88 19.69 -77.08 -57.08
CA ALA A 88 19.41 -77.23 -58.52
C ALA A 88 19.46 -78.68 -59.03
N SER A 89 20.36 -79.50 -58.49
CA SER A 89 20.55 -80.91 -58.84
C SER A 89 19.37 -81.83 -58.49
N TYR A 90 18.48 -81.39 -57.59
CA TYR A 90 17.28 -82.13 -57.18
C TYR A 90 15.98 -81.50 -57.69
N LEU A 91 16.07 -80.48 -58.54
CA LEU A 91 14.89 -79.85 -59.13
C LEU A 91 14.37 -80.63 -60.35
N PRO A 92 13.07 -80.53 -60.64
CA PRO A 92 12.52 -81.13 -61.85
C PRO A 92 13.16 -80.64 -63.13
N LYS A 93 13.34 -81.54 -64.10
CA LYS A 93 13.79 -81.20 -65.45
C LYS A 93 12.80 -80.21 -66.11
N PRO A 94 13.29 -79.27 -66.94
CA PRO A 94 12.43 -78.31 -67.64
C PRO A 94 11.35 -78.98 -68.47
N GLY A 95 10.16 -78.38 -68.50
CA GLY A 95 9.02 -78.94 -69.23
C GLY A 95 7.69 -78.26 -68.93
N ALA A 96 6.60 -78.86 -69.40
CA ALA A 96 5.23 -78.38 -69.20
C ALA A 96 4.55 -78.92 -67.93
N GLN A 97 5.25 -79.74 -67.14
CA GLN A 97 4.71 -80.28 -65.88
C GLN A 97 4.59 -79.17 -64.84
N LEU A 98 3.39 -79.00 -64.28
CA LEU A 98 3.16 -78.10 -63.16
C LEU A 98 3.53 -78.78 -61.83
N TYR A 99 4.22 -78.02 -61.00
CA TYR A 99 4.65 -78.36 -59.65
C TYR A 99 4.08 -77.35 -58.63
N GLN A 100 4.10 -77.73 -57.36
CA GLN A 100 3.70 -76.90 -56.24
C GLN A 100 4.52 -77.28 -55.00
N PHE A 101 4.80 -76.31 -54.13
CA PHE A 101 5.28 -76.59 -52.79
C PHE A 101 4.12 -77.11 -51.94
N ARG A 102 4.38 -78.08 -51.06
CA ARG A 102 3.46 -78.50 -50.00
C ARG A 102 4.23 -78.62 -48.68
N TYR A 103 3.74 -77.95 -47.64
CA TYR A 103 4.28 -78.07 -46.28
C TYR A 103 3.67 -79.29 -45.59
N VAL A 104 4.49 -80.14 -45.00
CA VAL A 104 4.11 -81.40 -44.36
C VAL A 104 4.61 -81.39 -42.92
N ASN A 105 3.73 -81.67 -41.96
CA ASN A 105 4.08 -81.72 -40.54
C ASN A 105 4.52 -83.12 -40.07
N ARG A 106 5.04 -83.20 -38.83
CA ARG A 106 5.47 -84.42 -38.13
C ARG A 106 4.41 -85.53 -38.09
N GLN A 107 3.11 -85.18 -38.16
CA GLN A 107 2.01 -86.15 -38.22
C GLN A 107 1.66 -86.60 -39.65
N GLY A 108 2.49 -86.23 -40.64
CA GLY A 108 2.32 -86.59 -42.05
C GLY A 108 1.19 -85.85 -42.76
N ARG A 109 0.69 -84.73 -42.20
CA ARG A 109 -0.42 -83.96 -42.78
C ARG A 109 0.11 -82.80 -43.60
N VAL A 110 -0.51 -82.54 -44.75
CA VAL A 110 -0.25 -81.34 -45.55
C VAL A 110 -0.90 -80.14 -44.88
N CYS A 111 -0.09 -79.20 -44.40
CA CYS A 111 -0.52 -78.00 -43.68
C CYS A 111 -0.47 -76.72 -44.53
N GLY A 112 0.07 -76.76 -45.75
CA GLY A 112 0.10 -75.61 -46.66
C GLY A 112 0.39 -76.05 -48.09
N GLN A 113 -0.06 -75.28 -49.09
CA GLN A 113 0.17 -75.55 -50.51
C GLN A 113 0.36 -74.24 -51.29
N SER A 114 1.33 -74.18 -52.22
CA SER A 114 1.56 -73.01 -53.06
C SER A 114 0.63 -72.97 -54.28
N PRO A 115 0.52 -71.81 -54.97
CA PRO A 115 0.12 -71.76 -56.37
C PRO A 115 1.02 -72.67 -57.24
N PRO A 116 0.53 -73.16 -58.38
CA PRO A 116 1.31 -74.00 -59.29
C PRO A 116 2.33 -73.18 -60.10
N PHE A 117 3.50 -73.77 -60.33
CA PHE A 117 4.60 -73.19 -61.09
C PHE A 117 5.26 -74.23 -62.02
N GLN A 118 6.12 -73.77 -62.92
CA GLN A 118 6.84 -74.60 -63.90
C GLN A 118 8.34 -74.30 -63.90
N PHE A 119 9.14 -75.23 -64.45
CA PHE A 119 10.56 -75.01 -64.72
C PHE A 119 10.76 -74.76 -66.22
N ARG A 120 11.08 -73.51 -66.59
CA ARG A 120 11.27 -73.06 -67.98
C ARG A 120 12.23 -71.86 -68.04
N GLU A 121 12.97 -71.77 -69.14
CA GLU A 121 13.85 -70.64 -69.44
C GLU A 121 13.04 -69.40 -69.88
N PRO A 122 13.51 -68.16 -69.60
CA PRO A 122 12.93 -66.93 -70.13
C PRO A 122 12.97 -66.88 -71.67
N ARG A 123 12.10 -66.07 -72.29
CA ARG A 123 12.05 -65.92 -73.76
C ARG A 123 12.36 -64.48 -74.19
N PRO A 124 13.21 -64.24 -75.22
CA PRO A 124 13.64 -62.89 -75.59
C PRO A 124 12.55 -61.91 -76.04
N MET A 125 11.37 -62.40 -76.47
CA MET A 125 10.30 -61.54 -76.99
C MET A 125 9.50 -60.82 -75.89
N ASP A 126 9.74 -61.12 -74.61
CA ASP A 126 8.99 -60.55 -73.48
C ASP A 126 9.57 -59.16 -73.02
N GLU A 127 10.56 -58.60 -73.75
CA GLU A 127 11.32 -57.37 -73.41
C GLU A 127 11.03 -56.12 -74.29
N LEU A 128 10.17 -56.23 -75.31
CA LEU A 128 9.82 -55.11 -76.20
C LEU A 128 8.49 -54.46 -75.79
N VAL A 129 8.39 -53.13 -75.96
CA VAL A 129 7.15 -52.36 -75.72
C VAL A 129 6.85 -51.48 -76.93
N THR A 130 5.59 -51.49 -77.36
CA THR A 130 5.03 -50.55 -78.34
C THR A 130 4.53 -49.30 -77.63
N LEU A 131 4.97 -48.13 -78.09
CA LEU A 131 4.40 -46.84 -77.73
C LEU A 131 3.55 -46.31 -78.90
N GLU A 132 2.44 -45.66 -78.57
CA GLU A 132 1.62 -44.89 -79.51
C GLU A 132 2.02 -43.41 -79.38
N GLU A 133 2.47 -42.78 -80.47
CA GLU A 133 2.78 -41.35 -80.48
C GLU A 133 1.47 -40.54 -80.61
N ALA A 134 1.10 -39.79 -79.57
CA ALA A 134 -0.22 -39.17 -79.45
C ALA A 134 -0.50 -38.03 -80.45
N ASP A 135 0.54 -37.30 -80.88
CA ASP A 135 0.41 -36.00 -81.55
C ASP A 135 0.70 -36.02 -83.06
N GLY A 136 0.73 -37.21 -83.67
CA GLY A 136 0.95 -37.40 -85.11
C GLY A 136 -0.13 -38.29 -85.75
N GLY A 137 -0.82 -37.80 -86.78
CA GLY A 137 -1.92 -38.50 -87.47
C GLY A 137 -1.49 -39.67 -88.37
N SER A 138 -0.50 -40.47 -87.94
CA SER A 138 0.05 -41.62 -88.65
C SER A 138 0.14 -42.82 -87.72
N ASP A 139 -0.58 -43.89 -88.06
CA ASP A 139 -0.70 -45.15 -87.31
C ASP A 139 0.62 -45.96 -87.35
N ILE A 140 1.63 -45.47 -86.61
CA ILE A 140 3.00 -45.98 -86.57
C ILE A 140 3.35 -46.29 -85.12
N LEU A 141 3.27 -47.58 -84.75
CA LEU A 141 3.66 -48.06 -83.43
C LEU A 141 5.18 -48.04 -83.28
N LEU A 142 5.70 -47.19 -82.40
CA LEU A 142 7.13 -47.11 -82.12
C LEU A 142 7.51 -48.26 -81.18
N VAL A 143 8.17 -49.29 -81.71
CA VAL A 143 8.71 -50.42 -80.93
C VAL A 143 10.05 -50.00 -80.33
N VAL A 144 10.06 -49.77 -79.01
CA VAL A 144 11.27 -49.35 -78.28
C VAL A 144 11.65 -50.41 -77.23
N PRO A 145 12.94 -50.70 -77.00
CA PRO A 145 13.35 -51.54 -75.89
C PRO A 145 12.80 -51.02 -74.56
N LYS A 146 12.13 -51.88 -73.79
CA LYS A 146 11.41 -51.52 -72.56
C LYS A 146 12.26 -50.74 -71.55
N ALA A 147 13.57 -50.96 -71.53
CA ALA A 147 14.52 -50.25 -70.70
C ALA A 147 14.51 -48.72 -70.91
N THR A 148 14.36 -48.21 -72.13
CA THR A 148 14.38 -46.75 -72.36
C THR A 148 13.08 -46.10 -71.92
N VAL A 149 11.94 -46.79 -72.07
CA VAL A 149 10.64 -46.30 -71.59
C VAL A 149 10.64 -46.18 -70.06
N LEU A 150 11.20 -47.19 -69.39
CA LEU A 150 11.38 -47.17 -67.94
C LEU A 150 12.41 -46.14 -67.48
N GLN A 151 13.46 -45.87 -68.28
CA GLN A 151 14.43 -44.81 -67.99
C GLN A 151 13.77 -43.42 -68.04
N ASN A 152 13.03 -43.10 -69.11
CA ASN A 152 12.33 -41.82 -69.22
C ASN A 152 11.34 -41.61 -68.06
N GLN A 153 10.54 -42.63 -67.74
CA GLN A 153 9.59 -42.57 -66.60
C GLN A 153 10.30 -42.43 -65.25
N LEU A 154 11.49 -43.02 -65.09
CA LEU A 154 12.32 -42.87 -63.90
C LEU A 154 12.92 -41.45 -63.79
N ASP A 155 13.33 -40.85 -64.90
CA ASP A 155 13.90 -39.50 -64.93
C ASP A 155 12.81 -38.41 -64.74
N GLU A 156 11.63 -38.60 -65.34
CA GLU A 156 10.43 -37.79 -65.08
C GLU A 156 10.04 -37.84 -63.59
N SER A 157 9.91 -39.04 -63.02
CA SER A 157 9.56 -39.21 -61.61
C SER A 157 10.65 -38.67 -60.65
N GLN A 158 11.93 -38.75 -61.04
CA GLN A 158 13.01 -38.10 -60.29
C GLN A 158 12.89 -36.58 -60.30
N GLN A 159 12.52 -35.98 -61.44
CA GLN A 159 12.33 -34.53 -61.56
C GLN A 159 11.11 -34.05 -60.78
N GLU A 160 9.95 -34.71 -60.90
CA GLU A 160 8.76 -34.41 -60.08
C GLU A 160 9.09 -34.46 -58.57
N ARG A 161 9.82 -35.48 -58.13
CA ARG A 161 10.27 -35.63 -56.75
C ARG A 161 11.23 -34.50 -56.32
N ASN A 162 12.09 -34.01 -57.21
CA ASN A 162 12.97 -32.88 -56.92
C ASN A 162 12.17 -31.58 -56.73
N ASP A 163 11.21 -31.30 -57.62
CA ASP A 163 10.39 -30.09 -57.58
C ASP A 163 9.43 -30.11 -56.38
N LEU A 164 8.84 -31.26 -56.06
CA LEU A 164 8.07 -31.48 -54.83
C LEU A 164 8.92 -31.28 -53.58
N MET A 165 10.21 -31.66 -53.59
CA MET A 165 11.11 -31.44 -52.46
C MET A 165 11.51 -29.96 -52.30
N GLN A 166 11.68 -29.22 -53.39
CA GLN A 166 11.86 -27.76 -53.32
C GLN A 166 10.60 -27.07 -52.75
N LEU A 167 9.41 -27.45 -53.22
CA LEU A 167 8.14 -26.91 -52.71
C LEU A 167 7.92 -27.29 -51.23
N LYS A 168 8.28 -28.50 -50.82
CA LYS A 168 8.27 -28.92 -49.40
C LYS A 168 9.11 -27.98 -48.54
N LEU A 169 10.36 -27.73 -48.94
CA LEU A 169 11.27 -26.86 -48.18
C LEU A 169 10.73 -25.42 -48.08
N GLN A 170 10.23 -24.86 -49.17
CA GLN A 170 9.61 -23.52 -49.17
C GLN A 170 8.37 -23.43 -48.26
N LEU A 171 7.56 -24.50 -48.19
CA LEU A 171 6.42 -24.58 -47.29
C LEU A 171 6.84 -24.78 -45.82
N GLU A 172 7.91 -25.53 -45.57
CA GLU A 172 8.48 -25.68 -44.23
C GLU A 172 9.06 -24.35 -43.71
N ASP A 173 9.80 -23.61 -44.54
CA ASP A 173 10.30 -22.26 -44.21
C ASP A 173 9.13 -21.32 -43.87
N GLN A 174 8.12 -21.23 -44.73
CA GLN A 174 6.91 -20.42 -44.47
C GLN A 174 6.17 -20.86 -43.19
N VAL A 175 6.12 -22.15 -42.88
CA VAL A 175 5.53 -22.65 -41.64
C VAL A 175 6.38 -22.28 -40.42
N THR A 176 7.71 -22.20 -40.53
CA THR A 176 8.56 -21.69 -39.43
C THR A 176 8.39 -20.17 -39.23
N GLU A 177 8.32 -19.39 -40.30
CA GLU A 177 8.08 -17.93 -40.24
C GLU A 177 6.69 -17.61 -39.65
N LEU A 178 5.65 -18.33 -40.07
CA LEU A 178 4.31 -18.15 -39.51
C LEU A 178 4.26 -18.58 -38.03
N ARG A 179 5.02 -19.60 -37.61
CA ARG A 179 5.11 -20.01 -36.20
C ARG A 179 5.83 -18.99 -35.34
N SER A 180 6.98 -18.46 -35.78
CA SER A 180 7.67 -17.40 -35.03
C SER A 180 6.81 -16.15 -34.95
N ARG A 181 6.13 -15.77 -36.05
CA ARG A 181 5.24 -14.61 -36.04
C ARG A 181 4.00 -14.78 -35.16
N VAL A 182 3.44 -15.99 -35.04
CA VAL A 182 2.39 -16.28 -34.05
C VAL A 182 2.94 -16.13 -32.64
N GLN A 183 4.13 -16.67 -32.34
CA GLN A 183 4.75 -16.57 -31.02
C GLN A 183 5.08 -15.11 -30.61
N GLU A 184 5.51 -14.27 -31.56
CA GLU A 184 5.66 -12.83 -31.36
C GLU A 184 4.32 -12.13 -31.02
N LEU A 185 3.25 -12.51 -31.72
CA LEU A 185 1.92 -11.93 -31.48
C LEU A 185 1.31 -12.42 -30.16
N GLU A 186 1.52 -13.68 -29.77
CA GLU A 186 1.09 -14.23 -28.48
C GLU A 186 1.83 -13.60 -27.30
N THR A 187 3.14 -13.41 -27.42
CA THR A 187 3.94 -12.72 -26.40
C THR A 187 3.54 -11.25 -26.28
N ALA A 188 3.39 -10.52 -27.39
CA ALA A 188 2.88 -9.13 -27.37
C ALA A 188 1.44 -9.01 -26.83
N LEU A 189 0.57 -9.99 -27.11
CA LEU A 189 -0.77 -10.06 -26.54
C LEU A 189 -0.73 -10.30 -25.03
N SER A 190 0.23 -11.10 -24.54
CA SER A 190 0.42 -11.35 -23.10
C SER A 190 0.91 -10.11 -22.35
N THR A 191 1.85 -9.34 -22.91
CA THR A 191 2.38 -8.12 -22.27
C THR A 191 1.30 -7.03 -22.23
N ALA A 192 0.58 -6.83 -23.34
CA ALA A 192 -0.54 -5.88 -23.40
C ALA A 192 -1.68 -6.24 -22.41
N ARG A 193 -1.97 -7.53 -22.21
CA ARG A 193 -2.94 -8.00 -21.18
C ARG A 193 -2.46 -7.74 -19.75
N ARG A 194 -1.16 -7.95 -19.48
CA ARG A 194 -0.55 -7.61 -18.19
C ARG A 194 -0.63 -6.11 -17.92
N GLU A 195 -0.21 -5.29 -18.88
CA GLU A 195 -0.23 -3.82 -18.78
C GLU A 195 -1.65 -3.26 -18.62
N HIS A 196 -2.63 -3.79 -19.35
CA HIS A 196 -4.04 -3.44 -19.14
C HIS A 196 -4.51 -3.80 -17.72
N SER A 197 -4.08 -4.94 -17.18
CA SER A 197 -4.45 -5.38 -15.83
C SER A 197 -3.83 -4.47 -14.76
N GLU A 198 -2.55 -4.16 -14.89
CA GLU A 198 -1.81 -3.22 -14.01
C GLU A 198 -2.42 -1.81 -14.06
N LEU A 199 -2.75 -1.29 -15.25
CA LEU A 199 -3.40 0.01 -15.41
C LEU A 199 -4.83 0.01 -14.85
N THR A 200 -5.55 -1.10 -14.95
CA THR A 200 -6.88 -1.27 -14.33
C THR A 200 -6.78 -1.27 -12.80
N GLU A 201 -5.73 -1.88 -12.24
CA GLU A 201 -5.49 -1.87 -10.79
C GLU A 201 -5.05 -0.48 -10.29
N GLN A 202 -4.18 0.21 -11.02
CA GLN A 202 -3.82 1.61 -10.74
C GLN A 202 -5.04 2.53 -10.77
N TYR A 203 -5.93 2.38 -11.77
CA TYR A 203 -7.19 3.12 -11.82
C TYR A 203 -8.11 2.83 -10.62
N LYS A 204 -8.21 1.56 -10.19
CA LYS A 204 -8.93 1.17 -8.96
C LYS A 204 -8.25 1.66 -7.67
N GLY A 205 -6.93 1.89 -7.69
CA GLY A 205 -6.19 2.56 -6.62
C GLY A 205 -6.56 4.03 -6.53
N LEU A 206 -6.38 4.76 -7.64
CA LEU A 206 -6.71 6.18 -7.77
C LEU A 206 -8.19 6.48 -7.50
N SER A 207 -9.09 5.59 -7.92
CA SER A 207 -10.53 5.74 -7.64
C SER A 207 -10.89 5.54 -6.17
N ARG A 208 -10.12 4.75 -5.41
CA ARG A 208 -10.28 4.62 -3.94
C ARG A 208 -9.73 5.85 -3.22
N SER A 209 -8.51 6.28 -3.52
CA SER A 209 -7.94 7.48 -2.89
C SER A 209 -8.70 8.76 -3.26
N HIS A 210 -9.32 8.83 -4.44
CA HIS A 210 -10.24 9.92 -4.78
C HIS A 210 -11.56 9.87 -3.97
N GLY A 211 -12.04 8.67 -3.62
CA GLY A 211 -13.16 8.47 -2.69
C GLY A 211 -12.79 8.89 -1.27
N GLU A 212 -11.66 8.40 -0.76
CA GLU A 212 -11.11 8.74 0.56
C GLU A 212 -10.94 10.28 0.72
N LEU A 213 -10.31 10.94 -0.26
CA LEU A 213 -10.17 12.41 -0.28
C LEU A 213 -11.51 13.16 -0.46
N THR A 214 -12.52 12.52 -1.03
CA THR A 214 -13.88 13.07 -1.16
C THR A 214 -14.60 13.00 0.18
N GLU A 215 -14.48 11.89 0.91
CA GLU A 215 -15.02 11.72 2.26
C GLU A 215 -14.32 12.66 3.26
N GLU A 216 -12.99 12.80 3.22
CA GLU A 216 -12.25 13.78 4.03
C GLU A 216 -12.70 15.22 3.76
N ARG A 217 -12.87 15.60 2.48
CA ARG A 217 -13.40 16.91 2.10
C ARG A 217 -14.79 17.15 2.69
N ASP A 218 -15.67 16.17 2.63
CA ASP A 218 -17.06 16.33 3.07
C ASP A 218 -17.16 16.38 4.61
N ILE A 219 -16.31 15.63 5.33
CA ILE A 219 -16.13 15.76 6.78
C ILE A 219 -15.62 17.16 7.15
N LEU A 220 -14.58 17.66 6.46
CA LEU A 220 -14.05 19.01 6.69
C LEU A 220 -15.08 20.09 6.34
N SER A 221 -15.89 19.89 5.30
CA SER A 221 -16.98 20.80 4.93
C SER A 221 -18.10 20.81 5.96
N GLN A 222 -18.41 19.66 6.57
CA GLN A 222 -19.37 19.59 7.69
C GLN A 222 -18.81 20.34 8.92
N GLN A 223 -17.56 20.09 9.30
CA GLN A 223 -16.90 20.77 10.42
C GLN A 223 -16.83 22.29 10.21
N GLN A 224 -16.56 22.76 8.98
CA GLN A 224 -16.65 24.19 8.65
C GLN A 224 -18.08 24.73 8.80
N GLY A 225 -19.10 23.98 8.40
CA GLY A 225 -20.50 24.34 8.63
C GLY A 225 -20.86 24.44 10.12
N GLU A 226 -20.41 23.48 10.94
CA GLU A 226 -20.59 23.46 12.39
C GLU A 226 -19.87 24.63 13.07
N HIS A 227 -18.64 24.96 12.65
CA HIS A 227 -17.91 26.13 13.14
C HIS A 227 -18.58 27.45 12.74
N VAL A 228 -19.09 27.58 11.51
CA VAL A 228 -19.84 28.77 11.07
C VAL A 228 -21.16 28.91 11.84
N ALA A 229 -21.90 27.82 12.05
CA ALA A 229 -23.09 27.83 12.89
C ALA A 229 -22.77 28.29 14.32
N ARG A 230 -21.68 27.78 14.91
CA ARG A 230 -21.24 28.17 16.26
C ARG A 230 -20.77 29.63 16.35
N ILE A 231 -20.21 30.19 15.29
CA ILE A 231 -19.88 31.62 15.22
C ILE A 231 -21.17 32.46 15.23
N LEU A 232 -22.17 32.09 14.41
CA LEU A 232 -23.46 32.78 14.36
C LEU A 232 -24.23 32.72 15.69
N GLU A 233 -24.18 31.60 16.41
CA GLU A 233 -24.71 31.49 17.79
C GLU A 233 -24.04 32.49 18.73
N LEU A 234 -22.70 32.57 18.71
CA LEU A 234 -21.94 33.48 19.56
C LEU A 234 -22.13 34.95 19.19
N GLU A 235 -22.35 35.26 17.90
CA GLU A 235 -22.70 36.61 17.44
C GLU A 235 -24.09 37.06 17.95
N ASP A 236 -25.09 36.18 17.95
CA ASP A 236 -26.42 36.47 18.52
C ASP A 236 -26.38 36.60 20.06
N ASP A 237 -25.58 35.76 20.75
CA ASP A 237 -25.33 35.90 22.19
C ASP A 237 -24.64 37.24 22.50
N ILE A 238 -23.63 37.65 21.72
CA ILE A 238 -22.94 38.94 21.87
C ILE A 238 -23.89 40.11 21.61
N GLN A 239 -24.75 40.06 20.59
CA GLN A 239 -25.76 41.09 20.35
C GLN A 239 -26.78 41.14 21.49
N THR A 240 -27.27 39.99 21.93
CA THR A 240 -28.20 39.85 23.06
C THR A 240 -27.62 40.34 24.38
N ILE A 241 -26.31 40.18 24.61
CA ILE A 241 -25.58 40.75 25.76
C ILE A 241 -25.41 42.26 25.59
N SER A 242 -25.05 42.74 24.40
CA SER A 242 -24.91 44.17 24.10
C SER A 242 -26.21 44.94 24.33
N ASP A 243 -27.34 44.38 23.90
CA ASP A 243 -28.68 44.93 24.14
C ASP A 243 -29.08 44.90 25.63
N LYS A 244 -28.56 43.96 26.43
CA LYS A 244 -28.73 43.94 27.90
C LYS A 244 -27.88 45.03 28.56
N VAL A 245 -26.63 45.19 28.14
CA VAL A 245 -25.70 46.22 28.65
C VAL A 245 -26.23 47.61 28.33
N LEU A 246 -26.61 47.90 27.08
CA LEU A 246 -27.15 49.20 26.66
C LEU A 246 -28.41 49.58 27.46
N ARG A 247 -29.32 48.62 27.70
CA ARG A 247 -30.49 48.85 28.58
C ARG A 247 -30.08 49.19 30.01
N LYS A 248 -29.06 48.52 30.56
CA LYS A 248 -28.56 48.79 31.92
C LYS A 248 -27.79 50.10 32.03
N GLU A 249 -27.10 50.52 30.97
CA GLU A 249 -26.46 51.85 30.91
C GLU A 249 -27.51 52.97 30.89
N VAL A 250 -28.57 52.82 30.09
CA VAL A 250 -29.70 53.78 30.07
C VAL A 250 -30.50 53.75 31.39
N GLU A 251 -30.59 52.62 32.09
CA GLU A 251 -31.12 52.57 33.47
C GLU A 251 -30.20 53.31 34.45
N LEU A 252 -28.87 53.10 34.36
CA LEU A 252 -27.89 53.78 35.21
C LEU A 252 -27.89 55.30 35.01
N ASP A 253 -28.07 55.80 33.78
CA ASP A 253 -28.19 57.24 33.54
C ASP A 253 -29.49 57.83 34.11
N ARG A 254 -30.62 57.11 34.03
CA ARG A 254 -31.85 57.53 34.73
C ARG A 254 -31.63 57.61 36.24
N VAL A 255 -30.99 56.59 36.85
CA VAL A 255 -30.66 56.61 38.28
C VAL A 255 -29.73 57.78 38.61
N ARG A 256 -28.66 57.97 37.82
CA ARG A 256 -27.71 59.07 37.93
C ARG A 256 -28.40 60.43 37.87
N ASP A 257 -29.40 60.62 37.01
CA ASP A 257 -30.20 61.85 36.93
C ASP A 257 -31.17 62.02 38.10
N THR A 258 -31.79 60.95 38.62
CA THR A 258 -32.57 61.03 39.87
C THR A 258 -31.69 61.38 41.07
N VAL A 259 -30.46 60.88 41.14
CA VAL A 259 -29.47 61.26 42.16
C VAL A 259 -29.13 62.74 42.02
N LYS A 260 -28.78 63.23 40.82
CA LYS A 260 -28.56 64.68 40.58
C LYS A 260 -29.77 65.54 40.96
N ALA A 261 -31.00 65.04 40.81
CA ALA A 261 -32.20 65.77 41.22
C ALA A 261 -32.31 65.84 42.75
N LEU A 262 -32.17 64.70 43.44
CA LEU A 262 -32.20 64.59 44.90
C LEU A 262 -31.07 65.37 45.57
N THR A 263 -29.86 65.42 44.99
CA THR A 263 -28.76 66.26 45.51
C THR A 263 -29.13 67.74 45.48
N ARG A 264 -29.73 68.24 44.40
CA ARG A 264 -30.18 69.64 44.32
C ARG A 264 -31.34 69.95 45.27
N GLU A 265 -32.22 68.98 45.52
CA GLU A 265 -33.26 69.10 46.54
C GLU A 265 -32.66 69.12 47.96
N GLN A 266 -31.67 68.28 48.24
CA GLN A 266 -30.92 68.28 49.49
C GLN A 266 -30.18 69.61 49.71
N GLU A 267 -29.50 70.14 48.68
CA GLU A 267 -28.84 71.45 48.71
C GLU A 267 -29.84 72.58 49.00
N LYS A 268 -31.01 72.55 48.36
CA LYS A 268 -32.10 73.52 48.59
C LYS A 268 -32.63 73.43 50.03
N LEU A 269 -32.91 72.24 50.54
CA LEU A 269 -33.40 72.03 51.92
C LEU A 269 -32.34 72.45 52.95
N LEU A 270 -31.06 72.21 52.69
CA LEU A 270 -29.95 72.64 53.54
C LEU A 270 -29.76 74.16 53.49
N GLY A 271 -30.01 74.80 52.34
CA GLY A 271 -30.12 76.25 52.21
C GLY A 271 -31.26 76.84 53.05
N GLN A 272 -32.46 76.28 52.92
CA GLN A 272 -33.64 76.69 53.72
C GLN A 272 -33.42 76.48 55.22
N LEU A 273 -32.74 75.40 55.62
CA LEU A 273 -32.37 75.17 57.03
C LEU A 273 -31.43 76.27 57.55
N LYS A 274 -30.46 76.72 56.74
CA LYS A 274 -29.56 77.84 57.09
C LYS A 274 -30.30 79.18 57.18
N GLU A 275 -31.27 79.42 56.31
CA GLU A 275 -32.12 80.60 56.33
C GLU A 275 -32.97 80.64 57.62
N VAL A 276 -33.65 79.55 57.95
CA VAL A 276 -34.41 79.40 59.22
C VAL A 276 -33.51 79.48 60.46
N GLN A 277 -32.28 78.96 60.39
CA GLN A 277 -31.27 79.09 61.45
C GLN A 277 -30.88 80.57 61.66
N ALA A 278 -30.62 81.33 60.60
CA ALA A 278 -30.28 82.75 60.68
C ALA A 278 -31.47 83.61 61.15
N ASP A 279 -32.70 83.31 60.70
CA ASP A 279 -33.92 83.95 61.20
C ASP A 279 -34.16 83.65 62.69
N LYS A 280 -33.91 82.41 63.12
CA LYS A 280 -33.94 82.02 64.54
C LYS A 280 -32.94 82.85 65.34
N GLU A 281 -31.67 82.89 64.94
CA GLU A 281 -30.61 83.66 65.62
C GLU A 281 -30.95 85.16 65.67
N GLN A 282 -31.48 85.71 64.57
CA GLN A 282 -31.97 87.10 64.52
C GLN A 282 -33.17 87.32 65.47
N SER A 283 -34.06 86.33 65.62
CA SER A 283 -35.19 86.40 66.56
C SER A 283 -34.75 86.30 68.02
N GLU A 284 -33.72 85.50 68.32
CA GLU A 284 -33.12 85.38 69.65
C GLU A 284 -32.42 86.69 70.06
N VAL A 285 -31.70 87.35 69.15
CA VAL A 285 -31.12 88.69 69.38
C VAL A 285 -32.21 89.76 69.61
N LYS A 286 -33.30 89.75 68.81
CA LYS A 286 -34.44 90.65 69.05
C LYS A 286 -35.10 90.39 70.40
N PHE A 287 -35.26 89.13 70.80
CA PHE A 287 -35.81 88.75 72.10
C PHE A 287 -34.92 89.23 73.25
N GLN A 288 -33.59 89.09 73.14
CA GLN A 288 -32.63 89.61 74.12
C GLN A 288 -32.74 91.14 74.25
N MET A 289 -32.78 91.90 73.16
CA MET A 289 -32.97 93.36 73.24
C MET A 289 -34.29 93.75 73.91
N VAL A 290 -35.40 93.06 73.60
CA VAL A 290 -36.69 93.29 74.26
C VAL A 290 -36.65 92.90 75.74
N GLN A 291 -35.89 91.86 76.12
CA GLN A 291 -35.68 91.45 77.51
C GLN A 291 -34.86 92.48 78.28
N GLU A 292 -33.80 93.02 77.69
CA GLU A 292 -33.00 94.13 78.25
C GLU A 292 -33.83 95.40 78.42
N GLU A 293 -34.65 95.76 77.42
CA GLU A 293 -35.59 96.87 77.51
C GLU A 293 -36.63 96.64 78.62
N ASN A 294 -37.16 95.43 78.77
CA ASN A 294 -38.11 95.11 79.83
C ASN A 294 -37.48 95.20 81.23
N CYS A 295 -36.24 94.75 81.39
CA CYS A 295 -35.44 94.94 82.60
C CYS A 295 -35.22 96.44 82.89
N ARG A 296 -34.86 97.23 81.87
CA ARG A 296 -34.69 98.70 81.99
C ARG A 296 -36.01 99.38 82.39
N LEU A 297 -37.12 99.07 81.73
CA LEU A 297 -38.44 99.60 82.02
C LEU A 297 -38.90 99.20 83.43
N THR A 298 -38.57 97.99 83.90
CA THR A 298 -38.81 97.56 85.28
C THR A 298 -38.05 98.43 86.28
N VAL A 299 -36.77 98.75 86.02
CA VAL A 299 -35.97 99.66 86.85
C VAL A 299 -36.51 101.10 86.79
N GLU A 300 -36.95 101.59 85.63
CA GLU A 300 -37.57 102.92 85.50
C GLU A 300 -38.94 102.99 86.21
N LEU A 301 -39.74 101.93 86.15
CA LEU A 301 -41.00 101.78 86.89
C LEU A 301 -40.77 101.68 88.41
N GLN A 302 -39.71 101.03 88.85
CA GLN A 302 -39.34 101.00 90.28
C GLN A 302 -38.84 102.37 90.77
N LYS A 303 -38.12 103.13 89.93
CA LYS A 303 -37.80 104.56 90.17
C LYS A 303 -39.04 105.47 90.10
N ALA A 304 -40.08 105.09 89.36
CA ALA A 304 -41.36 105.80 89.37
C ALA A 304 -42.15 105.51 90.67
N LYS A 305 -42.16 104.25 91.14
CA LYS A 305 -42.73 103.87 92.45
C LYS A 305 -42.03 104.59 93.61
N GLY A 306 -40.70 104.66 93.63
CA GLY A 306 -39.97 105.44 94.65
C GLY A 306 -40.40 106.91 94.68
N ARG A 307 -40.55 107.55 93.50
CA ARG A 307 -41.08 108.94 93.40
C ARG A 307 -42.55 109.06 93.80
N GLN A 308 -43.36 108.01 93.58
CA GLN A 308 -44.74 107.93 94.07
C GLN A 308 -44.79 107.80 95.59
N GLU A 309 -43.84 107.07 96.20
CA GLU A 309 -43.69 106.93 97.66
C GLU A 309 -43.21 108.24 98.30
N GLU A 310 -42.27 108.96 97.67
CA GLU A 310 -41.84 110.32 98.06
C GLU A 310 -43.01 111.32 98.00
N GLN A 311 -43.79 111.29 96.91
CA GLN A 311 -45.03 112.07 96.80
C GLN A 311 -46.07 111.62 97.84
N GLY A 312 -46.15 110.33 98.14
CA GLY A 312 -46.96 109.78 99.24
C GLY A 312 -46.57 110.35 100.60
N ALA A 313 -45.27 110.48 100.88
CA ALA A 313 -44.74 111.12 102.08
C ALA A 313 -44.94 112.66 102.08
N GLN A 314 -45.11 113.29 100.92
CA GLN A 314 -45.50 114.70 100.80
C GLN A 314 -47.01 114.89 101.02
N VAL A 315 -47.84 113.98 100.50
CA VAL A 315 -49.29 113.89 100.79
C VAL A 315 -49.53 113.57 102.27
N GLN A 316 -48.69 112.75 102.90
CA GLN A 316 -48.79 112.47 104.34
C GLN A 316 -48.53 113.73 105.17
N ARG A 317 -47.47 114.49 104.87
CA ARG A 317 -47.21 115.79 105.51
C ARG A 317 -48.32 116.83 105.31
N LEU A 318 -49.20 116.65 104.32
CA LEU A 318 -50.44 117.44 104.17
C LEU A 318 -51.62 116.84 104.95
N LYS A 319 -51.76 115.50 105.00
CA LYS A 319 -52.72 114.82 105.89
C LYS A 319 -52.48 115.17 107.36
N ASP A 320 -51.24 115.29 107.80
CA ASP A 320 -50.89 115.62 109.19
C ASP A 320 -51.37 117.02 109.59
N LYS A 321 -51.43 117.98 108.65
CA LYS A 321 -52.08 119.29 108.85
C LYS A 321 -53.60 119.24 108.82
N VAL A 322 -54.19 118.24 108.17
CA VAL A 322 -55.65 117.99 108.18
C VAL A 322 -56.08 117.22 109.44
N ALA A 323 -55.18 116.43 110.05
CA ALA A 323 -55.44 115.71 111.30
C ALA A 323 -55.81 116.67 112.45
N HIS A 324 -55.08 117.78 112.60
CA HIS A 324 -55.37 118.81 113.60
C HIS A 324 -56.76 119.47 113.46
N MET A 325 -57.41 119.35 112.31
CA MET A 325 -58.79 119.81 112.07
C MET A 325 -59.83 118.67 112.05
N ARG A 326 -59.44 117.42 112.38
CA ARG A 326 -60.35 116.26 112.50
C ARG A 326 -60.67 115.87 113.94
N ASP A 327 -59.78 116.18 114.88
CA ASP A 327 -59.93 115.80 116.30
C ASP A 327 -61.17 116.40 116.99
N THR A 328 -61.80 117.43 116.39
CA THR A 328 -63.00 118.09 116.91
C THR A 328 -64.33 117.61 116.30
N LEU A 329 -64.33 116.64 115.38
CA LEU A 329 -65.55 116.24 114.64
C LEU A 329 -65.87 114.73 114.67
N ALA A 330 -65.04 113.89 115.30
CA ALA A 330 -65.15 112.42 115.19
C ALA A 330 -65.23 111.64 116.52
N GLN A 331 -65.87 112.19 117.57
CA GLN A 331 -66.53 111.35 118.59
C GLN A 331 -67.82 110.72 118.02
N ALA A 332 -67.70 110.03 116.89
CA ALA A 332 -68.81 109.45 116.15
C ALA A 332 -68.36 108.20 115.37
N GLN A 333 -68.74 107.03 115.90
CA GLN A 333 -68.69 105.71 115.28
C GLN A 333 -67.32 105.03 115.19
N GLN A 334 -67.33 103.70 115.34
CA GLN A 334 -66.17 102.89 115.70
C GLN A 334 -66.37 101.43 115.22
N LYS A 335 -65.35 100.85 114.55
CA LYS A 335 -65.30 99.47 114.01
C LYS A 335 -66.27 99.25 112.81
N VAL A 336 -66.04 98.32 111.87
CA VAL A 336 -65.42 96.98 111.95
C VAL A 336 -64.41 96.68 110.81
N ALA A 337 -63.49 95.76 111.11
CA ALA A 337 -62.62 94.91 110.27
C ALA A 337 -63.08 94.64 108.81
N GLU A 338 -62.20 94.55 107.81
CA GLU A 338 -61.16 93.51 107.57
C GLU A 338 -61.71 92.07 107.41
N LEU A 339 -61.55 91.49 106.22
CA LEU A 339 -60.90 90.18 105.93
C LEU A 339 -61.25 89.69 104.50
N GLU A 340 -60.27 89.63 103.60
CA GLU A 340 -60.43 89.12 102.22
C GLU A 340 -59.31 88.14 101.69
N PRO A 341 -58.71 87.19 102.45
CA PRO A 341 -57.79 86.20 101.86
C PRO A 341 -58.20 84.74 102.09
N LEU A 342 -59.15 84.21 101.30
CA LEU A 342 -59.48 82.76 101.33
C LEU A 342 -60.02 82.19 99.99
N LYS A 343 -59.63 82.77 98.84
CA LYS A 343 -60.06 82.29 97.50
C LYS A 343 -58.93 81.71 96.64
N GLU A 344 -57.71 82.24 96.72
CA GLU A 344 -56.54 81.79 95.94
C GLU A 344 -56.23 80.28 96.08
N GLN A 345 -56.41 79.70 97.28
CA GLN A 345 -55.95 78.34 97.58
C GLN A 345 -56.66 77.23 96.79
N LEU A 346 -57.86 77.47 96.26
CA LEU A 346 -58.59 76.44 95.49
C LEU A 346 -58.04 76.28 94.06
N ARG A 347 -57.44 77.34 93.48
CA ARG A 347 -57.02 77.36 92.07
C ARG A 347 -55.75 76.55 91.81
N GLY A 348 -54.74 76.67 92.68
CA GLY A 348 -53.43 76.03 92.48
C GLY A 348 -53.46 74.49 92.47
N VAL A 349 -54.47 73.86 93.09
CA VAL A 349 -54.62 72.40 93.13
C VAL A 349 -55.17 71.83 91.81
N GLN A 350 -56.05 72.58 91.10
CA GLN A 350 -56.59 72.14 89.81
C GLN A 350 -55.55 72.24 88.67
N GLU A 351 -54.76 73.31 88.65
CA GLU A 351 -53.72 73.52 87.63
C GLU A 351 -52.60 72.45 87.72
N LEU A 352 -52.28 71.99 88.94
CA LEU A 352 -51.30 70.91 89.16
C LEU A 352 -51.79 69.54 88.63
N ALA A 353 -53.08 69.23 88.81
CA ALA A 353 -53.68 67.98 88.34
C ALA A 353 -53.72 67.89 86.80
N ALA A 354 -54.08 68.99 86.13
CA ALA A 354 -54.08 69.07 84.67
C ALA A 354 -52.67 68.83 84.08
N SER A 355 -51.63 69.44 84.67
CA SER A 355 -50.25 69.23 84.25
C SER A 355 -49.78 67.77 84.44
N SER A 356 -50.23 67.11 85.49
CA SER A 356 -49.94 65.69 85.73
C SER A 356 -50.60 64.77 84.69
N GLN A 357 -51.88 65.00 84.39
CA GLN A 357 -52.64 64.25 83.37
C GLN A 357 -51.97 64.36 81.99
N GLN A 358 -51.56 65.57 81.60
CA GLN A 358 -50.98 65.85 80.28
C GLN A 358 -49.57 65.29 80.11
N LYS A 359 -48.79 65.14 81.20
CA LYS A 359 -47.52 64.41 81.19
C LYS A 359 -47.72 62.91 81.02
N ALA A 360 -48.75 62.34 81.65
CA ALA A 360 -49.06 60.92 81.53
C ALA A 360 -49.47 60.51 80.10
N THR A 361 -50.21 61.37 79.38
CA THR A 361 -50.54 61.12 77.97
C THR A 361 -49.32 61.19 77.06
N LEU A 362 -48.47 62.21 77.21
CA LEU A 362 -47.24 62.35 76.40
C LEU A 362 -46.28 61.16 76.61
N LEU A 363 -46.06 60.74 77.85
CA LEU A 363 -45.26 59.53 78.15
C LEU A 363 -45.87 58.26 77.55
N GLY A 364 -47.20 58.17 77.44
CA GLY A 364 -47.89 57.07 76.76
C GLY A 364 -47.68 57.08 75.24
N GLU A 365 -47.72 58.25 74.63
CA GLU A 365 -47.45 58.46 73.20
C GLU A 365 -45.97 58.17 72.86
N GLU A 366 -45.03 58.62 73.69
CA GLU A 366 -43.61 58.28 73.59
C GLU A 366 -43.37 56.76 73.71
N LEU A 367 -44.00 56.08 74.68
CA LEU A 367 -43.86 54.64 74.86
C LEU A 367 -44.44 53.85 73.67
N ALA A 368 -45.58 54.28 73.13
CA ALA A 368 -46.19 53.69 71.93
C ALA A 368 -45.32 53.91 70.68
N SER A 369 -44.73 55.11 70.52
CA SER A 369 -43.78 55.43 69.46
C SER A 369 -42.51 54.57 69.55
N ALA A 370 -41.95 54.41 70.76
CA ALA A 370 -40.79 53.56 71.02
C ALA A 370 -41.08 52.07 70.74
N ALA A 371 -42.26 51.56 71.12
CA ALA A 371 -42.68 50.20 70.77
C ALA A 371 -42.83 50.03 69.25
N GLY A 372 -43.48 50.97 68.57
CA GLY A 372 -43.60 50.99 67.11
C GLY A 372 -42.27 51.17 66.37
N ALA A 373 -41.24 51.73 67.00
CA ALA A 373 -39.87 51.76 66.48
C ALA A 373 -39.18 50.40 66.66
N ARG A 374 -39.26 49.80 67.85
CA ARG A 374 -38.73 48.46 68.15
C ARG A 374 -39.29 47.39 67.20
N ASP A 375 -40.59 47.42 66.94
CA ASP A 375 -41.23 46.37 66.14
C ASP A 375 -40.87 46.49 64.65
N ARG A 376 -40.58 47.70 64.17
CA ARG A 376 -39.98 47.93 62.84
C ARG A 376 -38.54 47.40 62.76
N THR A 377 -37.68 47.73 63.72
CA THR A 377 -36.28 47.25 63.69
C THR A 377 -36.16 45.74 63.87
N ILE A 378 -37.09 45.11 64.62
CA ILE A 378 -37.23 43.65 64.66
C ILE A 378 -37.62 43.09 63.28
N ALA A 379 -38.63 43.67 62.61
CA ALA A 379 -39.05 43.22 61.28
C ALA A 379 -37.96 43.42 60.20
N GLU A 380 -37.21 44.51 60.27
CA GLU A 380 -36.06 44.80 59.39
C GLU A 380 -34.90 43.83 59.64
N LEU A 381 -34.58 43.52 60.90
CA LEU A 381 -33.60 42.49 61.27
C LEU A 381 -34.02 41.10 60.76
N HIS A 382 -35.30 40.75 60.84
CA HIS A 382 -35.81 39.49 60.29
C HIS A 382 -35.73 39.45 58.76
N ARG A 383 -36.02 40.56 58.07
CA ARG A 383 -35.86 40.66 56.60
C ARG A 383 -34.40 40.51 56.18
N SER A 384 -33.50 41.26 56.81
CA SER A 384 -32.05 41.19 56.57
C SER A 384 -31.49 39.78 56.80
N ARG A 385 -31.95 39.06 57.83
CA ARG A 385 -31.58 37.65 58.06
C ARG A 385 -32.02 36.70 56.94
N LEU A 386 -33.18 36.94 56.33
CA LEU A 386 -33.66 36.16 55.17
C LEU A 386 -32.87 36.49 53.91
N GLU A 387 -32.60 37.78 53.66
CA GLU A 387 -31.77 38.26 52.55
C GLU A 387 -30.34 37.67 52.63
N VAL A 388 -29.73 37.65 53.82
CA VAL A 388 -28.42 37.01 54.08
C VAL A 388 -28.48 35.50 53.86
N ALA A 389 -29.54 34.82 54.29
CA ALA A 389 -29.70 33.38 54.05
C ALA A 389 -29.87 33.06 52.56
N GLU A 390 -30.61 33.87 51.81
CA GLU A 390 -30.77 33.72 50.36
C GLU A 390 -29.45 33.95 49.61
N VAL A 391 -28.73 35.02 49.93
CA VAL A 391 -27.40 35.29 49.35
C VAL A 391 -26.40 34.19 49.71
N SER A 392 -26.43 33.67 50.93
CA SER A 392 -25.59 32.54 51.35
C SER A 392 -25.95 31.23 50.62
N GLY A 393 -27.22 31.01 50.29
CA GLY A 393 -27.66 29.88 49.46
C GLY A 393 -27.12 29.98 48.04
N ARG A 394 -27.34 31.12 47.38
CA ARG A 394 -26.81 31.39 46.02
C ARG A 394 -25.29 31.31 45.96
N LEU A 395 -24.59 31.76 47.01
CA LEU A 395 -23.13 31.62 47.12
C LEU A 395 -22.70 30.15 47.22
N ALA A 396 -23.44 29.30 47.94
CA ALA A 396 -23.18 27.88 48.04
C ALA A 396 -23.46 27.15 46.70
N GLU A 397 -24.53 27.52 45.99
CA GLU A 397 -24.86 27.00 44.66
C GLU A 397 -23.77 27.33 43.62
N LEU A 398 -23.34 28.60 43.54
CA LEU A 398 -22.23 29.00 42.68
C LEU A 398 -20.90 28.33 43.08
N SER A 399 -20.68 28.13 44.38
CA SER A 399 -19.50 27.40 44.90
C SER A 399 -19.54 25.90 44.63
N LEU A 400 -20.71 25.33 44.37
CA LEU A 400 -20.87 23.95 43.89
C LEU A 400 -20.57 23.89 42.39
N HIS A 401 -21.20 24.75 41.60
CA HIS A 401 -21.03 24.82 40.14
C HIS A 401 -19.53 24.97 39.75
N MET A 402 -18.82 25.92 40.38
CA MET A 402 -17.38 26.13 40.18
C MET A 402 -16.52 24.90 40.55
N LYS A 403 -16.97 24.03 41.46
CA LYS A 403 -16.28 22.77 41.80
C LYS A 403 -16.62 21.66 40.79
N GLU A 404 -17.84 21.64 40.29
CA GLU A 404 -18.29 20.68 39.27
C GLU A 404 -17.64 20.97 37.92
N GLU A 405 -17.62 22.22 37.45
CA GLU A 405 -16.87 22.68 36.27
C GLU A 405 -15.37 22.36 36.41
N LYS A 406 -14.76 22.67 37.56
CA LYS A 406 -13.35 22.32 37.82
C LYS A 406 -13.11 20.81 37.83
N SER A 407 -14.10 20.00 38.20
CA SER A 407 -14.05 18.54 38.12
C SER A 407 -14.20 18.04 36.68
N GLN A 408 -15.11 18.62 35.90
CA GLN A 408 -15.31 18.33 34.47
C GLN A 408 -14.05 18.66 33.68
N TRP A 409 -13.55 19.89 33.79
CA TRP A 409 -12.30 20.34 33.14
C TRP A 409 -11.08 19.47 33.53
N SER A 410 -11.02 19.00 34.78
CA SER A 410 -9.96 18.08 35.21
C SER A 410 -10.06 16.70 34.51
N LYS A 411 -11.28 16.17 34.33
CA LYS A 411 -11.55 14.91 33.61
C LYS A 411 -11.26 15.06 32.11
N GLU A 412 -11.70 16.16 31.51
CA GLU A 412 -11.46 16.49 30.09
C GLU A 412 -9.96 16.64 29.82
N ARG A 413 -9.25 17.41 30.65
CA ARG A 413 -7.79 17.52 30.58
C ARG A 413 -7.10 16.16 30.73
N ALA A 414 -7.56 15.30 31.63
CA ALA A 414 -7.01 13.95 31.78
C ALA A 414 -7.26 13.07 30.54
N GLY A 415 -8.46 13.12 29.97
CA GLY A 415 -8.80 12.42 28.72
C GLY A 415 -8.02 12.93 27.51
N LEU A 416 -7.84 14.25 27.38
CA LEU A 416 -7.00 14.87 26.34
C LEU A 416 -5.54 14.44 26.47
N LEU A 417 -4.98 14.40 27.69
CA LEU A 417 -3.64 13.90 27.94
C LEU A 417 -3.50 12.40 27.58
N GLN A 418 -4.50 11.57 27.94
CA GLN A 418 -4.53 10.16 27.59
C GLN A 418 -4.60 9.95 26.07
N ASN A 419 -5.41 10.74 25.35
CA ASN A 419 -5.50 10.70 23.89
C ASN A 419 -4.18 11.12 23.24
N VAL A 420 -3.55 12.21 23.71
CA VAL A 420 -2.23 12.65 23.23
C VAL A 420 -1.17 11.57 23.44
N GLU A 421 -1.17 10.86 24.58
CA GLU A 421 -0.24 9.74 24.79
C GLU A 421 -0.54 8.56 23.84
N ALA A 422 -1.80 8.23 23.61
CA ALA A 422 -2.20 7.20 22.65
C ALA A 422 -1.81 7.54 21.19
N GLU A 423 -1.87 8.82 20.79
CA GLU A 423 -1.38 9.26 19.48
C GLU A 423 0.16 9.23 19.38
N LYS A 424 0.91 9.60 20.43
CA LYS A 424 2.37 9.37 20.45
C LYS A 424 2.68 7.89 20.29
N ASP A 425 1.95 7.02 20.96
CA ASP A 425 2.13 5.57 20.93
C ASP A 425 1.87 4.99 19.53
N LYS A 426 0.91 5.56 18.78
CA LYS A 426 0.68 5.25 17.36
C LYS A 426 1.80 5.79 16.47
N ILE A 427 2.22 7.05 16.67
CA ILE A 427 3.32 7.67 15.93
C ILE A 427 4.61 6.85 16.09
N LEU A 428 4.97 6.43 17.29
CA LEU A 428 6.14 5.59 17.56
C LEU A 428 6.07 4.23 16.83
N LYS A 429 4.90 3.60 16.78
CA LYS A 429 4.68 2.34 16.02
C LYS A 429 4.83 2.57 14.51
N LEU A 430 4.31 3.68 13.97
CA LEU A 430 4.47 4.06 12.57
C LEU A 430 5.92 4.41 12.23
N SER A 431 6.64 5.14 13.08
CA SER A 431 8.06 5.44 12.90
C SER A 431 8.92 4.17 12.91
N ALA A 432 8.62 3.19 13.78
CA ALA A 432 9.31 1.91 13.79
C ALA A 432 9.06 1.10 12.50
N GLU A 433 7.84 1.11 11.97
CA GLU A 433 7.50 0.44 10.71
C GLU A 433 8.11 1.15 9.49
N ILE A 434 8.16 2.49 9.48
CA ILE A 434 8.88 3.28 8.47
C ILE A 434 10.37 2.89 8.46
N LEU A 435 11.05 2.90 9.61
CA LEU A 435 12.45 2.49 9.72
C LEU A 435 12.69 1.03 9.26
N ARG A 436 11.73 0.13 9.52
CA ARG A 436 11.76 -1.26 9.03
C ARG A 436 11.66 -1.31 7.50
N LEU A 437 10.73 -0.55 6.91
CA LEU A 437 10.53 -0.47 5.46
C LEU A 437 11.73 0.18 4.76
N GLU A 438 12.25 1.30 5.29
CA GLU A 438 13.46 1.97 4.79
C GLU A 438 14.67 1.02 4.77
N LYS A 439 14.85 0.24 5.84
CA LYS A 439 15.88 -0.81 5.88
C LYS A 439 15.69 -1.82 4.75
N THR A 440 14.50 -2.39 4.58
CA THR A 440 14.25 -3.37 3.50
C THR A 440 14.44 -2.77 2.10
N VAL A 441 14.03 -1.51 1.88
CA VAL A 441 14.28 -0.80 0.62
C VAL A 441 15.78 -0.59 0.37
N GLN A 442 16.57 -0.36 1.42
CA GLN A 442 18.02 -0.22 1.30
C GLN A 442 18.74 -1.57 1.07
N GLU A 443 18.21 -2.67 1.60
CA GLU A 443 18.65 -4.04 1.32
C GLU A 443 18.32 -4.47 -0.13
N GLU A 444 17.12 -4.14 -0.64
CA GLU A 444 16.76 -4.35 -2.05
C GLU A 444 17.60 -3.49 -3.01
N ARG A 445 17.93 -2.25 -2.62
CA ARG A 445 18.85 -1.39 -3.40
C ARG A 445 20.26 -1.94 -3.49
N SER A 446 20.80 -2.54 -2.41
CA SER A 446 22.14 -3.13 -2.44
C SER A 446 22.16 -4.42 -3.25
N GLN A 447 21.15 -5.29 -3.12
CA GLN A 447 20.95 -6.45 -4.00
C GLN A 447 20.85 -6.04 -5.47
N SER A 448 20.02 -5.03 -5.79
CA SER A 448 19.91 -4.48 -7.15
C SER A 448 21.23 -3.93 -7.70
N HIS A 449 22.14 -3.45 -6.84
CA HIS A 449 23.47 -3.03 -7.25
C HIS A 449 24.40 -4.23 -7.51
N VAL A 450 24.34 -5.29 -6.68
CA VAL A 450 25.07 -6.55 -6.90
C VAL A 450 24.65 -7.21 -8.21
N PHE A 451 23.35 -7.43 -8.45
CA PHE A 451 22.88 -8.01 -9.71
C PHE A 451 23.26 -7.19 -10.94
N LYS A 452 23.41 -5.86 -10.82
CA LYS A 452 23.91 -5.00 -11.91
C LYS A 452 25.41 -5.16 -12.16
N THR A 453 26.23 -5.36 -11.13
CA THR A 453 27.68 -5.61 -11.33
C THR A 453 27.96 -7.03 -11.80
N GLU A 454 27.16 -8.01 -11.38
CA GLU A 454 27.17 -9.38 -11.91
C GLU A 454 26.76 -9.42 -13.39
N LEU A 455 25.63 -8.78 -13.76
CA LEU A 455 25.18 -8.69 -15.15
C LEU A 455 26.18 -7.94 -16.07
N ALA A 456 26.93 -6.98 -15.53
CA ALA A 456 28.03 -6.35 -16.27
C ALA A 456 29.18 -7.35 -16.49
N ARG A 457 29.59 -8.07 -15.43
CA ARG A 457 30.64 -9.09 -15.48
C ARG A 457 30.33 -10.22 -16.46
N GLU A 458 29.08 -10.67 -16.51
CA GLU A 458 28.62 -11.73 -17.41
C GLU A 458 28.62 -11.27 -18.88
N LYS A 459 28.27 -10.00 -19.14
CA LYS A 459 28.37 -9.40 -20.48
C LYS A 459 29.82 -9.24 -20.92
N ASP A 460 30.71 -8.82 -20.04
CA ASP A 460 32.14 -8.71 -20.32
C ASP A 460 32.74 -10.10 -20.61
N SER A 461 32.40 -11.12 -19.82
CA SER A 461 32.79 -12.53 -20.04
C SER A 461 32.27 -13.07 -21.38
N SER A 462 30.98 -12.87 -21.68
CA SER A 462 30.36 -13.24 -22.95
C SER A 462 31.03 -12.54 -24.14
N LEU A 463 31.42 -11.27 -23.98
CA LEU A 463 32.12 -10.50 -25.02
C LEU A 463 33.55 -11.03 -25.26
N VAL A 464 34.25 -11.44 -24.20
CA VAL A 464 35.56 -12.09 -24.28
C VAL A 464 35.44 -13.42 -25.03
N GLN A 465 34.54 -14.31 -24.62
CA GLN A 465 34.28 -15.60 -25.31
C GLN A 465 33.93 -15.39 -26.79
N LEU A 466 33.06 -14.44 -27.11
CA LEU A 466 32.72 -14.09 -28.50
C LEU A 466 33.90 -13.51 -29.28
N SER A 467 34.92 -12.95 -28.62
CA SER A 467 36.16 -12.50 -29.27
C SER A 467 37.14 -13.65 -29.49
N GLU A 468 37.20 -14.59 -28.55
CA GLU A 468 38.02 -15.81 -28.60
C GLU A 468 37.52 -16.75 -29.71
N SER A 469 36.22 -17.10 -29.73
CA SER A 469 35.66 -17.93 -30.80
C SER A 469 35.76 -17.26 -32.19
N LYS A 470 35.72 -15.92 -32.28
CA LYS A 470 36.01 -15.22 -33.55
C LYS A 470 37.47 -15.37 -33.96
N ARG A 471 38.41 -15.27 -33.01
CA ARG A 471 39.84 -15.47 -33.22
C ARG A 471 40.12 -16.91 -33.69
N GLU A 472 39.63 -17.91 -32.97
CA GLU A 472 39.72 -19.34 -33.34
C GLU A 472 39.18 -19.58 -34.75
N LEU A 473 37.99 -19.05 -35.07
CA LEU A 473 37.37 -19.20 -36.39
C LEU A 473 38.21 -18.51 -37.49
N THR A 474 38.87 -17.38 -37.22
CA THR A 474 39.83 -16.78 -38.17
C THR A 474 41.12 -17.59 -38.34
N GLU A 475 41.59 -18.28 -37.30
CA GLU A 475 42.75 -19.18 -37.35
C GLU A 475 42.41 -20.48 -38.09
N LEU A 476 41.24 -21.08 -37.85
CA LEU A 476 40.74 -22.22 -38.65
C LEU A 476 40.56 -21.84 -40.13
N ARG A 477 40.04 -20.64 -40.43
CA ARG A 477 39.99 -20.11 -41.81
C ARG A 477 41.38 -19.81 -42.40
N SER A 478 42.44 -19.64 -41.59
CA SER A 478 43.80 -19.48 -42.11
C SER A 478 44.42 -20.86 -42.38
N GLY A 479 44.30 -21.81 -41.45
CA GLY A 479 44.74 -23.20 -41.62
C GLY A 479 44.08 -23.89 -42.82
N LEU A 480 42.76 -23.74 -43.00
CA LEU A 480 42.06 -24.28 -44.16
C LEU A 480 42.61 -23.74 -45.50
N ARG A 481 43.02 -22.46 -45.54
CA ARG A 481 43.65 -21.86 -46.73
C ARG A 481 45.10 -22.31 -46.95
N VAL A 482 45.77 -22.82 -45.93
CA VAL A 482 47.09 -23.46 -46.07
C VAL A 482 46.91 -24.88 -46.60
N LEU A 483 46.06 -25.69 -45.96
CA LEU A 483 45.73 -27.06 -46.40
C LEU A 483 45.18 -27.10 -47.85
N GLN A 484 44.39 -26.10 -48.24
CA GLN A 484 43.91 -25.92 -49.62
C GLN A 484 45.08 -25.76 -50.61
N LYS A 485 46.09 -24.95 -50.27
CA LYS A 485 47.27 -24.74 -51.12
C LYS A 485 48.21 -25.95 -51.13
N GLU A 486 48.38 -26.62 -50.00
CA GLU A 486 49.15 -27.86 -49.91
C GLU A 486 48.51 -28.96 -50.78
N LYS A 487 47.18 -29.07 -50.77
CA LYS A 487 46.43 -29.94 -51.68
C LYS A 487 46.62 -29.55 -53.15
N GLU A 488 46.56 -28.26 -53.50
CA GLU A 488 46.80 -27.76 -54.86
C GLU A 488 48.24 -28.06 -55.32
N GLN A 489 49.24 -27.90 -54.44
CA GLN A 489 50.64 -28.25 -54.71
C GLN A 489 50.82 -29.76 -54.91
N LEU A 490 50.28 -30.61 -54.01
CA LEU A 490 50.33 -32.07 -54.15
C LEU A 490 49.61 -32.56 -55.41
N GLN A 491 48.58 -31.84 -55.88
CA GLN A 491 47.94 -32.10 -57.17
C GLN A 491 48.82 -31.73 -58.36
N ALA A 492 49.59 -30.66 -58.28
CA ALA A 492 50.59 -30.29 -59.29
C ALA A 492 51.76 -31.30 -59.34
N GLU A 493 52.34 -31.64 -58.18
CA GLU A 493 53.40 -32.66 -58.06
C GLU A 493 52.93 -34.03 -58.59
N LYS A 494 51.67 -34.42 -58.34
CA LYS A 494 51.05 -35.61 -58.94
C LYS A 494 50.94 -35.51 -60.47
N GLN A 495 50.63 -34.34 -61.03
CA GLN A 495 50.57 -34.15 -62.49
C GLN A 495 51.98 -34.22 -63.11
N GLU A 496 52.99 -33.61 -62.48
CA GLU A 496 54.38 -33.71 -62.92
C GLU A 496 54.90 -35.15 -62.90
N LEU A 497 54.57 -35.92 -61.84
CA LEU A 497 54.87 -37.35 -61.77
C LEU A 497 54.14 -38.16 -62.86
N LEU A 498 52.87 -37.88 -63.13
CA LEU A 498 52.11 -38.50 -64.22
C LEU A 498 52.67 -38.16 -65.61
N GLU A 499 53.24 -36.96 -65.80
CA GLU A 499 53.99 -36.64 -67.02
C GLU A 499 55.35 -37.31 -67.08
N TYR A 500 56.08 -37.38 -65.96
CA TYR A 500 57.36 -38.05 -65.89
C TYR A 500 57.24 -39.55 -66.19
N MET A 501 56.21 -40.22 -65.67
CA MET A 501 55.88 -41.60 -66.03
C MET A 501 55.58 -41.73 -67.52
N ARG A 502 54.71 -40.90 -68.11
CA ARG A 502 54.45 -40.91 -69.57
C ARG A 502 55.70 -40.65 -70.43
N ARG A 503 56.64 -39.83 -69.96
CA ARG A 503 57.94 -39.60 -70.63
C ARG A 503 58.91 -40.78 -70.44
N LEU A 504 58.78 -41.56 -69.36
CA LEU A 504 59.52 -42.80 -69.13
C LEU A 504 58.95 -43.94 -69.97
N GLU A 505 57.63 -44.13 -69.96
CA GLU A 505 56.87 -45.04 -70.82
C GLU A 505 57.25 -44.83 -72.28
N ALA A 506 57.12 -43.61 -72.82
CA ALA A 506 57.49 -43.30 -74.20
C ALA A 506 59.01 -43.38 -74.51
N ARG A 507 59.87 -43.54 -73.49
CA ARG A 507 61.30 -43.86 -73.67
C ARG A 507 61.56 -45.36 -73.61
N LEU A 508 60.83 -46.10 -72.79
CA LEU A 508 60.88 -47.56 -72.71
C LEU A 508 60.25 -48.18 -73.97
N GLU A 509 59.15 -47.61 -74.47
CA GLU A 509 58.55 -47.93 -75.78
C GLU A 509 59.60 -47.76 -76.89
N LYS A 510 60.30 -46.62 -76.94
CA LYS A 510 61.36 -46.39 -77.93
C LYS A 510 62.55 -47.35 -77.81
N VAL A 511 63.00 -47.66 -76.59
CA VAL A 511 64.08 -48.63 -76.38
C VAL A 511 63.62 -50.05 -76.71
N ALA A 512 62.32 -50.35 -76.57
CA ALA A 512 61.74 -51.59 -77.07
C ALA A 512 61.65 -51.59 -78.60
N ASP A 513 61.15 -50.52 -79.25
CA ASP A 513 61.13 -50.36 -80.72
C ASP A 513 62.53 -50.49 -81.32
N GLU A 514 63.51 -49.77 -80.76
CA GLU A 514 64.93 -49.82 -81.16
C GLU A 514 65.45 -51.27 -81.05
N LYS A 515 65.20 -51.97 -79.94
CA LYS A 515 65.50 -53.40 -79.80
C LYS A 515 64.77 -54.28 -80.81
N TRP A 516 63.47 -54.10 -81.04
CA TRP A 516 62.72 -54.88 -82.03
C TRP A 516 63.18 -54.60 -83.48
N THR A 517 63.92 -53.50 -83.73
CA THR A 517 64.58 -53.25 -85.02
C THR A 517 66.02 -53.78 -85.14
N GLU A 518 66.73 -54.03 -84.03
CA GLU A 518 68.09 -54.61 -84.04
C GLU A 518 68.09 -56.13 -83.75
N ASP A 519 67.28 -56.61 -82.80
CA ASP A 519 67.14 -58.02 -82.37
C ASP A 519 66.35 -58.87 -83.41
N ALA A 520 66.40 -58.52 -84.69
CA ALA A 520 65.89 -59.32 -85.81
C ALA A 520 66.91 -60.34 -86.36
N ALA A 521 68.07 -60.51 -85.69
CA ALA A 521 69.10 -61.47 -86.06
C ALA A 521 69.84 -62.10 -84.85
N THR A 522 69.84 -63.44 -84.80
CA THR A 522 70.79 -64.34 -84.11
C THR A 522 70.93 -64.31 -82.57
N GLU A 523 70.12 -65.16 -81.92
CA GLU A 523 70.54 -66.35 -81.13
C GLU A 523 71.58 -66.24 -79.97
N ASP A 524 71.05 -66.45 -78.75
CA ASP A 524 71.41 -67.51 -77.76
C ASP A 524 72.67 -67.55 -76.86
N GLU A 525 72.47 -68.30 -75.76
CA GLU A 525 73.38 -68.94 -74.78
C GLU A 525 73.84 -68.22 -73.49
N GLU A 526 73.93 -69.03 -72.43
CA GLU A 526 73.89 -68.74 -71.00
C GLU A 526 75.15 -68.09 -70.36
N ALA A 527 74.96 -67.43 -69.20
CA ALA A 527 75.87 -67.55 -68.05
C ALA A 527 75.17 -67.23 -66.70
N THR A 528 75.56 -67.92 -65.62
CA THR A 528 74.89 -67.89 -64.29
C THR A 528 75.53 -66.97 -63.24
N ALA A 529 74.71 -66.38 -62.35
CA ALA A 529 74.79 -66.48 -60.85
C ALA A 529 74.26 -65.21 -60.14
N GLY A 530 73.64 -65.30 -58.94
CA GLY A 530 73.35 -64.05 -58.20
C GLY A 530 72.47 -63.93 -56.94
N LEU A 531 71.96 -64.98 -56.28
CA LEU A 531 71.45 -64.99 -54.87
C LEU A 531 70.18 -64.18 -54.45
N SER A 532 69.33 -64.87 -53.66
CA SER A 532 68.47 -64.39 -52.54
C SER A 532 67.07 -63.77 -52.76
N CYS A 533 66.05 -64.54 -52.33
CA CYS A 533 64.69 -64.13 -51.90
C CYS A 533 64.68 -63.95 -50.34
N PRO A 534 63.57 -63.68 -49.57
CA PRO A 534 62.11 -63.73 -49.81
C PRO A 534 61.39 -62.35 -49.58
N ALA A 535 60.10 -62.07 -49.89
CA ALA A 535 58.79 -62.73 -49.63
C ALA A 535 58.40 -62.79 -48.12
N ALA A 536 57.17 -62.54 -47.65
CA ALA A 536 55.90 -62.03 -48.24
C ALA A 536 55.13 -61.19 -47.15
N LEU A 537 53.93 -60.62 -47.34
CA LEU A 537 52.62 -61.30 -47.30
C LEU A 537 51.43 -60.28 -47.48
N THR A 538 50.26 -60.84 -47.81
CA THR A 538 48.83 -60.44 -47.57
C THR A 538 48.48 -59.19 -46.71
N ASP A 539 47.33 -58.51 -46.85
CA ASP A 539 46.10 -58.85 -47.60
C ASP A 539 45.24 -57.62 -48.01
N SER A 540 44.02 -57.90 -48.51
CA SER A 540 42.86 -57.01 -48.71
C SER A 540 42.28 -56.39 -47.40
N GLU A 541 41.24 -55.54 -47.34
CA GLU A 541 40.11 -55.20 -48.24
C GLU A 541 39.79 -53.67 -48.29
N ASP A 542 38.84 -53.34 -49.17
CA ASP A 542 38.09 -52.08 -49.31
C ASP A 542 37.01 -51.95 -48.20
N GLU A 543 36.79 -50.74 -47.65
CA GLU A 543 35.47 -50.34 -47.17
C GLU A 543 35.31 -48.80 -47.05
N SER A 544 34.05 -48.34 -47.02
CA SER A 544 33.63 -46.93 -47.10
C SER A 544 33.18 -46.33 -45.75
N PRO A 545 33.03 -45.01 -45.60
CA PRO A 545 32.93 -44.36 -44.28
C PRO A 545 31.49 -44.12 -43.79
N GLU A 546 31.22 -44.38 -42.50
CA GLU A 546 30.35 -43.55 -41.64
C GLU A 546 30.36 -44.02 -40.16
N ASP A 547 30.41 -43.07 -39.22
CA ASP A 547 29.38 -42.78 -38.19
C ASP A 547 29.99 -41.98 -37.00
N MET A 548 29.17 -41.20 -36.29
CA MET A 548 29.58 -40.40 -35.13
C MET A 548 29.58 -41.22 -33.83
N ARG A 549 30.37 -40.77 -32.84
CA ARG A 549 29.91 -40.65 -31.44
C ARG A 549 30.86 -39.79 -30.58
N LEU A 550 30.27 -39.18 -29.55
CA LEU A 550 30.93 -38.35 -28.54
C LEU A 550 31.68 -39.19 -27.51
N PRO A 551 32.72 -38.65 -26.85
CA PRO A 551 33.06 -38.95 -25.47
C PRO A 551 32.38 -37.94 -24.53
N SER A 552 31.87 -38.41 -23.38
CA SER A 552 31.38 -37.55 -22.29
C SER A 552 32.15 -37.85 -21.01
N TYR A 553 32.31 -36.83 -20.16
CA TYR A 553 32.61 -36.89 -18.72
C TYR A 553 33.64 -37.93 -18.21
N SER A 554 34.78 -37.43 -17.75
CA SER A 554 35.56 -38.06 -16.69
C SER A 554 35.28 -37.37 -15.35
N LEU A 555 34.66 -38.10 -14.43
CA LEU A 555 34.39 -37.67 -13.06
C LEU A 555 34.99 -38.72 -12.12
N CYS A 556 35.82 -38.31 -11.17
CA CYS A 556 36.38 -39.19 -10.15
C CYS A 556 35.92 -38.77 -8.76
N GLU A 557 35.59 -39.77 -7.95
CA GLU A 557 35.35 -39.70 -6.51
C GLU A 557 36.63 -39.24 -5.77
N GLY A 558 36.61 -38.78 -4.52
CA GLY A 558 35.54 -38.68 -3.52
C GLY A 558 36.14 -38.93 -2.13
N GLY A 559 35.62 -38.29 -1.06
CA GLY A 559 36.20 -38.45 0.27
C GLY A 559 35.54 -37.61 1.35
N ASP A 560 34.76 -38.26 2.20
CA ASP A 560 33.95 -37.63 3.25
C ASP A 560 34.23 -38.32 4.61
N THR A 561 34.85 -37.62 5.57
CA THR A 561 34.97 -38.07 6.97
C THR A 561 35.08 -36.92 7.98
N GLY A 562 34.01 -36.72 8.75
CA GLY A 562 34.06 -36.79 10.22
C GLY A 562 34.69 -35.66 11.07
N SER A 563 33.82 -34.80 11.61
CA SER A 563 33.76 -34.38 13.04
C SER A 563 34.95 -33.69 13.76
N SER A 564 34.77 -32.38 13.99
CA SER A 564 34.87 -31.67 15.30
C SER A 564 36.23 -31.43 16.03
N PRO A 565 36.31 -30.41 16.93
CA PRO A 565 37.58 -29.73 17.30
C PRO A 565 38.03 -29.98 18.76
N PRO A 566 39.25 -29.54 19.21
CA PRO A 566 39.40 -28.17 19.75
C PRO A 566 40.81 -27.50 19.68
N GLY A 567 40.83 -26.15 19.71
CA GLY A 567 41.61 -25.32 20.66
C GLY A 567 43.15 -25.13 20.60
N LEU A 568 43.56 -23.84 20.67
CA LEU A 568 44.73 -23.26 21.39
C LEU A 568 46.15 -23.77 21.04
N ARG A 569 47.09 -22.93 20.56
CA ARG A 569 47.71 -21.76 21.23
C ARG A 569 48.47 -20.89 20.19
N GLU A 570 48.92 -19.65 20.38
CA GLU A 570 48.83 -18.56 21.39
C GLU A 570 50.21 -17.89 21.45
N ALA A 571 50.32 -16.60 21.13
CA ALA A 571 51.43 -15.73 21.52
C ALA A 571 50.94 -14.27 21.62
N SER A 572 51.29 -13.59 22.71
CA SER A 572 50.91 -12.22 23.09
C SER A 572 51.95 -11.18 22.57
N PRO A 573 51.99 -9.88 23.00
CA PRO A 573 51.11 -9.06 23.86
C PRO A 573 50.48 -7.84 23.12
N LEU A 574 49.34 -7.23 23.50
CA LEU A 574 48.92 -6.61 24.76
C LEU A 574 49.69 -5.33 25.17
N VAL A 575 49.08 -4.16 24.97
CA VAL A 575 48.98 -3.01 25.90
C VAL A 575 47.68 -2.25 25.56
N VAL A 576 47.10 -1.54 26.54
CA VAL A 576 45.75 -0.94 26.50
C VAL A 576 45.83 0.59 26.55
N ILE A 577 44.70 1.28 26.30
CA ILE A 577 44.27 2.63 26.72
C ILE A 577 43.96 3.59 25.55
N ASN A 578 42.67 3.73 25.23
CA ASN A 578 41.91 4.96 25.52
C ASN A 578 40.40 4.75 25.29
N GLN A 579 39.56 5.39 26.12
CA GLN A 579 38.10 5.41 25.99
C GLN A 579 37.62 6.83 25.61
N PRO A 580 36.54 6.98 24.83
CA PRO A 580 35.69 8.18 24.93
C PRO A 580 34.86 8.12 26.23
N ALA A 581 34.66 9.27 26.87
CA ALA A 581 34.22 9.32 28.27
C ALA A 581 32.70 9.07 28.48
N PRO A 582 32.30 8.39 29.58
CA PRO A 582 30.95 8.46 30.12
C PRO A 582 30.75 9.75 30.94
N ILE A 583 29.59 10.39 30.81
CA ILE A 583 29.22 11.55 31.65
C ILE A 583 28.57 11.02 32.93
N ALA A 584 29.20 11.26 34.08
CA ALA A 584 28.69 10.89 35.41
C ALA A 584 28.11 12.13 36.16
N PRO A 585 27.01 11.99 36.92
CA PRO A 585 26.34 13.13 37.56
C PRO A 585 26.75 13.35 39.03
N HIS A 586 27.37 14.49 39.32
CA HIS A 586 27.70 15.02 40.65
C HIS A 586 27.53 16.56 40.58
N LEU A 587 26.86 17.30 41.46
CA LEU A 587 26.04 17.04 42.68
C LEU A 587 24.79 17.98 42.58
N SER A 588 23.92 18.29 43.55
CA SER A 588 23.88 18.13 45.02
C SER A 588 22.43 18.13 45.56
N GLY A 589 22.19 17.51 46.72
CA GLY A 589 21.05 17.82 47.60
C GLY A 589 21.35 18.97 48.58
N PRO A 590 20.49 19.31 49.57
CA PRO A 590 19.56 18.38 50.26
C PRO A 590 18.10 18.87 50.45
N GLY A 591 17.23 17.96 50.91
CA GLY A 591 15.94 18.29 51.55
C GLY A 591 14.75 18.56 50.61
N GLU A 592 13.49 18.42 51.02
CA GLU A 592 12.94 17.90 52.30
C GLU A 592 11.59 17.19 52.06
N ASP A 593 11.29 16.15 52.84
CA ASP A 593 9.94 15.57 52.98
C ASP A 593 9.32 16.05 54.31
N SER A 594 8.39 17.01 54.26
CA SER A 594 7.40 17.39 55.31
C SER A 594 6.44 18.42 54.69
N SER A 595 5.10 18.41 54.82
CA SER A 595 4.16 18.06 55.90
C SER A 595 3.97 19.14 56.99
N SER A 596 3.34 20.27 56.62
CA SER A 596 2.54 21.21 57.43
C SER A 596 1.93 22.23 56.44
N ASP A 597 0.70 22.77 56.50
CA ASP A 597 -0.31 23.00 57.54
C ASP A 597 -0.05 24.23 58.45
N SER A 598 -1.11 24.94 58.84
CA SER A 598 -1.19 26.40 59.17
C SER A 598 -1.19 27.31 57.91
N GLU A 599 -2.05 28.32 57.71
CA GLU A 599 -2.73 29.34 58.56
C GLU A 599 -1.90 30.60 58.90
N ALA A 600 -2.61 31.69 59.23
CA ALA A 600 -2.21 33.11 59.25
C ALA A 600 -2.09 33.75 57.83
N GLU A 601 -2.99 34.64 57.40
CA GLU A 601 -3.25 36.03 57.86
C GLU A 601 -2.27 37.05 57.27
N ASP A 602 -2.72 37.83 56.27
CA ASP A 602 -2.36 39.25 56.15
C ASP A 602 -3.43 39.99 55.33
N GLU A 603 -4.04 41.03 55.91
CA GLU A 603 -5.18 41.75 55.28
C GLU A 603 -4.75 42.94 54.40
N LYS A 604 -5.52 43.10 53.32
CA LYS A 604 -5.96 44.35 52.66
C LYS A 604 -5.35 45.70 53.12
N SER A 605 -4.84 46.46 52.15
CA SER A 605 -5.18 47.89 51.96
C SER A 605 -4.61 48.52 50.68
N VAL A 606 -5.45 48.70 49.65
CA VAL A 606 -5.31 49.80 48.66
C VAL A 606 -6.70 50.31 48.26
N LEU A 607 -7.28 51.23 49.04
CA LEU A 607 -8.32 52.17 48.59
C LEU A 607 -8.51 53.30 49.62
N MET A 608 -8.36 54.55 49.16
CA MET A 608 -8.93 55.80 49.69
C MET A 608 -8.74 56.18 51.18
N ALA A 609 -7.96 57.25 51.43
CA ALA A 609 -8.08 58.10 52.61
C ALA A 609 -7.79 59.58 52.28
N ALA A 610 -8.26 60.47 53.17
CA ALA A 610 -8.30 61.95 53.14
C ALA A 610 -7.13 62.71 52.42
N VAL A 611 -7.31 63.89 51.79
CA VAL A 611 -8.06 65.13 52.11
C VAL A 611 -7.41 65.98 53.24
N GLN A 612 -7.15 67.26 52.93
CA GLN A 612 -6.74 68.39 53.80
C GLN A 612 -5.29 68.45 54.37
N SER A 613 -4.43 69.19 53.66
CA SER A 613 -3.43 70.17 54.18
C SER A 613 -2.91 70.98 52.96
N ALA A 614 -3.31 72.24 52.73
CA ALA A 614 -2.86 73.52 53.32
C ALA A 614 -1.68 74.18 52.55
N GLY A 615 -1.69 75.52 52.45
CA GLY A 615 -0.84 76.35 51.57
C GLY A 615 -1.59 76.80 50.29
N GLU A 616 -1.82 78.08 49.98
CA GLU A 616 -0.89 79.20 49.67
C GLU A 616 -0.25 79.07 48.27
N GLU A 617 -0.23 80.05 47.35
CA GLU A 617 -0.92 81.36 47.21
C GLU A 617 -0.97 81.73 45.70
N ALA A 618 -2.06 82.36 45.22
CA ALA A 618 -2.06 83.25 44.03
C ALA A 618 -3.41 83.99 43.90
N ASN A 619 -3.37 85.31 43.71
CA ASN A 619 -4.55 86.17 43.52
C ASN A 619 -4.54 86.87 42.15
N LEU A 620 -5.63 87.59 41.85
CA LEU A 620 -5.83 88.54 40.72
C LEU A 620 -6.14 87.83 39.36
N LEU A 621 -7.06 88.30 38.51
CA LEU A 621 -7.75 89.60 38.39
C LEU A 621 -9.29 89.48 38.18
N LEU A 622 -9.97 90.62 38.36
CA LEU A 622 -11.38 90.98 38.10
C LEU A 622 -11.38 92.45 37.58
N PRO A 623 -12.49 93.09 37.13
CA PRO A 623 -13.85 92.62 36.81
C PRO A 623 -14.35 93.15 35.42
N GLU A 624 -15.69 93.34 35.27
CA GLU A 624 -16.40 94.19 34.29
C GLU A 624 -16.56 93.65 32.83
N LEU A 625 -17.66 93.91 32.10
CA LEU A 625 -18.93 94.64 32.37
C LEU A 625 -20.05 94.11 31.45
N GLY A 626 -21.32 94.46 31.70
CA GLY A 626 -22.40 94.36 30.69
C GLY A 626 -23.71 93.76 31.19
N SER A 627 -24.75 94.59 31.37
CA SER A 627 -26.10 94.17 31.74
C SER A 627 -27.14 94.60 30.69
N ALA A 628 -28.21 93.82 30.61
CA ALA A 628 -29.52 94.11 30.00
C ALA A 628 -29.59 94.48 28.50
N PHE A 629 -30.35 93.67 27.76
CA PHE A 629 -31.45 94.19 26.94
C PHE A 629 -32.66 93.24 27.02
N TYR A 630 -33.84 93.81 27.28
CA TYR A 630 -35.12 93.20 26.93
C TYR A 630 -35.34 93.43 25.42
N ASP A 631 -35.97 92.49 24.70
CA ASP A 631 -37.37 92.72 24.29
C ASP A 631 -38.13 91.44 23.87
N MET A 632 -39.43 91.58 23.68
CA MET A 632 -40.45 90.54 23.46
C MET A 632 -40.33 89.78 22.12
N ALA A 633 -40.81 88.51 22.09
CA ALA A 633 -42.15 88.20 21.54
C ALA A 633 -42.36 86.73 21.08
N ARG A 634 -42.78 85.82 21.98
CA ARG A 634 -44.00 84.98 21.85
C ARG A 634 -44.20 84.03 23.02
#